data_AF-A0A382VBN2-F1
#
_entry.id   AF-A0A382VBN2-F1
#
_cell.length_a   1.000
_cell.length_b   1.000
_cell.length_c   1.000
_cell.angle_alpha   90.00
_cell.angle_beta   90.00
_cell.angle_gamma   90.00
#
_symmetry.space_group_name_H-M   'P 1'
#
loop_
_entity.id
_entity.type
_entity.pdbx_description
1 polymer ?
#
loop_
_entity_poly.entity_id
_entity_poly.type
_entity_poly.pdbx_seq_one_letter_code
_entity_poly.pdbx_strand_id
1 'polypeptide(L)'
;REGTEIAIFSFAGKYPFEVVSMGILSALVLSILIFYSLVKINLSLLFKITLAYLILQAGYLLGYSIHEGFSAMKGYGMIMSDHYIFNKAFNVSNTVLSHKNGSLGIPFHVLFGWYSKPEWIQFIVQYLFTFSMFGYWALYNKKIATK
;
A
#
# COMPACT_ATOMS: atom_id res chain seq x y z
N ARG A 1 11.33 -0.99 -7.44
CA ARG A 1 12.09 -2.20 -7.07
C ARG A 1 11.44 -2.86 -5.86
N GLU A 2 11.49 -2.30 -4.65
CA GLU A 2 10.82 -2.90 -3.46
C GLU A 2 9.30 -3.05 -3.58
N GLY A 3 8.56 -2.01 -4.01
CA GLY A 3 7.09 -2.13 -4.14
C GLY A 3 6.63 -3.18 -5.17
N THR A 4 7.43 -3.39 -6.22
CA THR A 4 7.20 -4.43 -7.24
C THR A 4 7.49 -5.83 -6.69
N GLU A 5 8.56 -5.96 -5.91
CA GLU A 5 8.92 -7.19 -5.20
C GLU A 5 7.85 -7.56 -4.16
N ILE A 6 7.38 -6.59 -3.35
CA ILE A 6 6.28 -6.80 -2.40
C ILE A 6 5.02 -7.27 -3.11
N ALA A 7 4.64 -6.63 -4.23
CA ALA A 7 3.47 -7.05 -4.99
C ALA A 7 3.64 -8.48 -5.52
N ILE A 8 4.73 -8.77 -6.24
CA ILE A 8 4.96 -10.11 -6.83
C ILE A 8 5.05 -11.18 -5.75
N PHE A 9 5.84 -10.97 -4.68
CA PHE A 9 6.02 -11.95 -3.60
C PHE A 9 4.80 -12.12 -2.71
N SER A 10 3.92 -11.12 -2.60
CA SER A 10 2.64 -11.28 -1.88
C SER A 10 1.68 -12.26 -2.58
N PHE A 11 1.86 -12.48 -3.89
CA PHE A 11 1.06 -13.42 -4.69
C PHE A 11 1.82 -14.71 -5.02
N ALA A 12 3.15 -14.64 -5.19
CA ALA A 12 3.99 -15.80 -5.49
C ALA A 12 4.00 -16.80 -4.32
N GLY A 13 3.66 -18.06 -4.61
CA GLY A 13 3.56 -19.14 -3.62
C GLY A 13 2.18 -19.26 -2.94
N LYS A 14 1.29 -18.28 -3.13
CA LYS A 14 -0.08 -18.32 -2.62
C LYS A 14 -1.13 -18.65 -3.68
N TYR A 15 -0.90 -18.15 -4.90
CA TYR A 15 -1.78 -18.40 -6.03
C TYR A 15 -1.16 -19.43 -6.98
N PRO A 16 -1.99 -20.22 -7.69
CA PRO A 16 -1.50 -21.18 -8.67
C PRO A 16 -0.59 -20.52 -9.71
N PHE A 17 0.38 -21.27 -10.21
CA PHE A 17 1.36 -20.81 -11.19
C PHE A 17 0.67 -20.16 -12.41
N GLU A 18 -0.42 -20.75 -12.88
CA GLU A 18 -1.19 -20.29 -14.03
C GLU A 18 -1.72 -18.87 -13.82
N VAL A 19 -2.22 -18.55 -12.62
CA VAL A 19 -2.78 -17.24 -12.29
C VAL A 19 -1.68 -16.17 -12.26
N VAL A 20 -0.53 -16.50 -11.64
CA VAL A 20 0.62 -15.59 -11.57
C VAL A 20 1.19 -15.34 -12.98
N SER A 21 1.35 -16.39 -13.79
CA SER A 21 1.82 -16.30 -15.16
C SER A 21 0.87 -15.47 -16.04
N MET A 22 -0.45 -15.62 -15.88
CA MET A 22 -1.44 -14.81 -16.60
C MET A 22 -1.36 -13.32 -16.22
N GLY A 23 -1.07 -13.00 -14.96
CA GLY A 23 -0.80 -11.64 -14.52
C GLY A 23 0.47 -11.05 -15.16
N ILE A 24 1.56 -11.81 -15.19
CA ILE A 24 2.83 -11.39 -15.82
C ILE A 24 2.65 -11.19 -17.33
N LEU A 25 2.03 -12.14 -18.01
CA LEU A 25 1.78 -12.08 -19.46
C LEU A 25 0.87 -10.92 -19.82
N SER A 26 -0.20 -10.67 -19.05
CA SER A 26 -1.09 -9.52 -19.31
C SER A 26 -0.36 -8.18 -19.12
N ALA A 27 0.48 -8.06 -18.09
CA ALA A 27 1.32 -6.87 -17.89
C ALA A 27 2.31 -6.66 -19.05
N LEU A 28 2.93 -7.73 -19.56
CA LEU A 28 3.83 -7.69 -20.71
C LEU A 28 3.09 -7.21 -21.97
N VAL A 29 1.94 -7.83 -22.29
CA VAL A 29 1.11 -7.46 -23.45
C VAL A 29 0.70 -6.00 -23.36
N LEU A 30 0.22 -5.54 -22.20
CA LEU A 30 -0.14 -4.15 -21.99
C LEU A 30 1.05 -3.21 -22.22
N SER A 31 2.22 -3.56 -21.70
CA SER A 31 3.45 -2.78 -21.90
C SER A 31 3.82 -2.65 -23.38
N ILE A 32 3.70 -3.74 -24.15
CA ILE A 32 3.95 -3.75 -25.60
C ILE A 32 2.93 -2.86 -26.34
N LEU A 33 1.64 -2.96 -25.99
CA LEU A 33 0.59 -2.15 -26.61
C LEU A 33 0.79 -0.64 -26.36
N ILE A 34 1.24 -0.27 -25.15
CA ILE A 34 1.59 1.11 -24.81
C ILE A 34 2.83 1.55 -25.61
N PHE A 35 3.86 0.70 -25.72
CA PHE A 35 5.09 1.00 -26.45
C PHE A 35 4.84 1.30 -27.93
N TYR A 36 3.99 0.50 -28.59
CA TYR A 36 3.61 0.75 -29.99
C TYR A 36 2.59 1.89 -30.15
N SER A 37 2.24 2.61 -29.07
CA SER A 37 1.28 3.72 -29.06
C SER A 37 -0.10 3.36 -29.63
N LEU A 38 -0.43 2.06 -29.67
CA LEU A 38 -1.75 1.56 -30.05
C LEU A 38 -2.81 1.97 -29.01
N VAL A 39 -2.36 2.33 -27.81
CA VAL A 39 -3.15 2.94 -26.74
C VAL A 39 -2.64 4.36 -26.47
N LYS A 40 -3.46 5.37 -26.78
CA LYS A 40 -3.16 6.76 -26.43
C LYS A 40 -3.51 7.01 -24.96
N ILE A 41 -2.51 7.28 -24.13
CA ILE A 41 -2.70 7.59 -22.70
C ILE A 41 -2.57 9.10 -22.48
N ASN A 42 -3.51 9.68 -21.73
CA ASN A 42 -3.38 11.05 -21.25
C ASN A 42 -2.28 11.11 -20.17
N LEU A 43 -1.11 11.67 -20.52
CA LEU A 43 0.03 11.77 -19.61
C LEU A 43 -0.30 12.53 -18.31
N SER A 44 -1.12 13.58 -18.39
CA SER A 44 -1.55 14.32 -17.19
C SER A 44 -2.36 13.43 -16.26
N LEU A 45 -3.28 12.62 -16.81
CA LEU A 45 -4.05 11.66 -16.04
C LEU A 45 -3.15 10.59 -15.42
N LEU A 46 -2.21 10.04 -16.20
CA LEU A 46 -1.25 9.03 -15.72
C LEU A 46 -0.44 9.56 -14.54
N PHE A 47 0.16 10.76 -14.65
CA PHE A 47 0.94 11.33 -13.55
C PHE A 47 0.10 11.63 -12.31
N LYS A 48 -1.17 12.04 -12.46
CA LYS A 48 -2.08 12.23 -11.32
C LYS A 48 -2.37 10.92 -10.60
N ILE A 49 -2.66 9.85 -11.35
CA ILE A 49 -2.90 8.51 -10.78
C ILE A 49 -1.64 8.00 -10.08
N THR A 50 -0.48 8.09 -10.75
CA THR A 50 0.80 7.66 -10.17
C THR A 50 1.15 8.44 -8.92
N LEU A 51 0.95 9.77 -8.90
CA LEU A 51 1.21 10.59 -7.73
C LEU A 51 0.27 10.23 -6.57
N ALA A 52 -1.01 10.01 -6.83
CA ALA A 52 -1.96 9.54 -5.82
C ALA A 52 -1.52 8.18 -5.23
N TYR A 53 -1.08 7.25 -6.08
CA TYR A 53 -0.54 5.96 -5.65
C TYR A 53 0.74 6.12 -4.82
N LEU A 54 1.67 6.99 -5.22
CA LEU A 54 2.89 7.27 -4.45
C LEU A 54 2.59 7.84 -3.07
N ILE A 55 1.59 8.72 -2.93
CA ILE A 55 1.15 9.24 -1.63
C ILE A 55 0.65 8.11 -0.73
N LEU A 56 -0.21 7.22 -1.26
CA LEU A 56 -0.70 6.05 -0.53
C LEU A 56 0.45 5.14 -0.08
N GLN A 57 1.40 4.82 -0.98
CA GLN A 57 2.53 3.96 -0.69
C GLN A 57 3.50 4.58 0.33
N ALA A 58 3.72 5.89 0.27
CA ALA A 58 4.55 6.58 1.25
C ALA A 58 3.96 6.52 2.66
N GLY A 59 2.65 6.74 2.81
CA GLY A 59 1.98 6.59 4.10
C GLY A 59 2.00 5.16 4.61
N TYR A 60 1.77 4.19 3.71
CA TYR A 60 1.87 2.76 4.03
C TYR A 60 3.25 2.36 4.55
N LEU A 61 4.32 2.75 3.86
CA LEU A 61 5.70 2.44 4.25
C LEU A 61 6.06 3.10 5.59
N LEU A 62 5.58 4.32 5.84
CA LEU A 62 5.78 5.01 7.11
C LEU A 62 5.13 4.24 8.27
N GLY A 63 3.86 3.86 8.13
CA GLY A 63 3.16 3.05 9.13
C GLY A 63 3.80 1.69 9.34
N TYR A 64 4.18 1.02 8.25
CA TYR A 64 4.86 -0.29 8.31
C TYR A 64 6.20 -0.22 9.02
N SER A 65 7.01 0.80 8.73
CA SER A 65 8.30 1.03 9.40
C SER A 65 8.14 1.17 10.91
N ILE A 66 7.07 1.84 11.37
CA ILE A 66 6.74 1.95 12.79
C ILE A 66 6.34 0.59 13.37
N HIS A 67 5.50 -0.17 12.68
CA HIS A 67 5.07 -1.49 13.13
C HIS A 67 6.24 -2.46 13.30
N GLU A 68 7.14 -2.52 12.31
CA GLU A 68 8.34 -3.35 12.36
C GLU A 68 9.33 -2.83 13.41
N GLY A 69 9.50 -1.50 13.52
CA GLY A 69 10.33 -0.89 14.56
C GLY A 69 9.89 -1.27 15.98
N PHE A 70 8.59 -1.18 16.28
CA PHE A 70 8.06 -1.58 17.58
C PHE A 70 8.12 -3.09 17.80
N SER A 71 7.89 -3.89 16.75
CA SER A 71 8.04 -5.34 16.82
C SER A 71 9.49 -5.74 17.14
N ALA A 72 10.47 -5.05 16.56
CA ALA A 72 11.88 -5.23 16.89
C ALA A 72 12.19 -4.85 18.33
N MET A 73 11.74 -3.67 18.80
CA MET A 73 11.93 -3.24 20.19
C MET A 73 11.31 -4.23 21.20
N LYS A 74 10.13 -4.79 20.87
CA LYS A 74 9.51 -5.87 21.65
C LYS A 74 10.38 -7.12 21.67
N GLY A 75 10.90 -7.54 20.51
CA GLY A 75 11.76 -8.71 20.37
C GLY A 75 13.07 -8.59 21.16
N TYR A 76 13.64 -7.38 21.26
CA TYR A 76 14.84 -7.10 22.06
C TYR A 76 14.55 -6.85 23.55
N GLY A 77 13.30 -6.95 24.00
CA GLY A 77 12.92 -6.70 25.39
C GLY A 77 13.04 -5.24 25.83
N MET A 78 13.18 -4.30 24.89
CA MET A 78 13.22 -2.86 25.18
C MET A 78 11.86 -2.30 25.59
N ILE A 79 10.77 -2.90 25.10
CA ILE A 79 9.39 -2.58 25.48
C ILE A 79 8.70 -3.87 25.86
N MET A 80 8.03 -3.90 27.01
CA MET A 80 7.26 -5.05 27.44
C MET A 80 6.06 -5.31 26.52
N SER A 81 5.73 -6.59 26.33
CA SER A 81 4.72 -7.03 25.36
C SER A 81 3.30 -6.55 25.63
N ASP A 82 3.01 -6.17 26.87
CA ASP A 82 1.75 -5.67 27.41
C ASP A 82 1.63 -4.14 27.37
N HIS A 83 2.67 -3.44 26.91
CA HIS A 83 2.67 -1.99 26.80
C HIS A 83 1.59 -1.50 25.82
N TYR A 84 0.94 -0.39 26.18
CA TYR A 84 -0.21 0.16 25.43
C TYR A 84 0.09 0.50 23.96
N ILE A 85 1.37 0.68 23.61
CA ILE A 85 1.85 0.93 22.25
C ILE A 85 1.47 -0.19 21.26
N PHE A 86 1.30 -1.42 21.78
CA PHE A 86 0.92 -2.60 21.00
C PHE A 86 -0.60 -2.79 20.89
N ASN A 87 -1.40 -1.89 21.48
CA ASN A 87 -2.85 -1.97 21.41
C ASN A 87 -3.32 -1.82 19.96
N LYS A 88 -4.17 -2.77 19.56
CA LYS A 88 -4.71 -2.81 18.20
C LYS A 88 -5.90 -1.85 18.09
N ALA A 89 -5.96 -1.13 16.98
CA ALA A 89 -7.09 -0.25 16.68
C ALA A 89 -8.37 -1.04 16.42
N PHE A 90 -8.23 -2.17 15.73
CA PHE A 90 -9.28 -3.14 15.45
C PHE A 90 -8.64 -4.49 15.11
N ASN A 91 -9.46 -5.54 15.03
CA ASN A 91 -9.02 -6.85 14.59
C ASN A 91 -10.05 -7.53 13.69
N VAL A 92 -9.80 -7.51 12.39
CA VAL A 92 -10.59 -8.20 11.36
C VAL A 92 -9.75 -9.26 10.64
N SER A 93 -8.68 -9.74 11.28
CA SER A 93 -7.73 -10.68 10.68
C SER A 93 -8.30 -12.07 10.39
N ASN A 94 -9.46 -12.40 10.95
CA ASN A 94 -10.19 -13.65 10.73
C ASN A 94 -11.31 -13.52 9.67
N THR A 95 -11.31 -12.45 8.89
CA THR A 95 -12.34 -12.17 7.87
C THR A 95 -11.73 -12.13 6.46
N VAL A 96 -12.58 -11.94 5.44
CA VAL A 96 -12.14 -11.69 4.05
C VAL A 96 -11.23 -10.47 3.90
N LEU A 97 -11.23 -9.56 4.89
CA LEU A 97 -10.38 -8.37 4.95
C LEU A 97 -9.00 -8.66 5.56
N SER A 98 -8.65 -9.91 5.83
CA SER A 98 -7.32 -10.27 6.34
C SER A 98 -6.22 -9.92 5.33
N HIS A 99 -5.29 -9.04 5.72
CA HIS A 99 -4.16 -8.64 4.86
C HIS A 99 -3.18 -9.79 4.57
N LYS A 100 -3.22 -10.86 5.39
CA LYS A 100 -2.42 -12.07 5.17
C LYS A 100 -3.13 -13.08 4.29
N ASN A 101 -4.39 -13.38 4.62
CA ASN A 101 -5.10 -14.56 4.09
C ASN A 101 -6.44 -14.26 3.40
N GLY A 102 -6.94 -13.04 3.45
CA GLY A 102 -8.25 -12.67 2.94
C GLY A 102 -8.22 -12.35 1.44
N SER A 103 -9.25 -12.79 0.72
CA SER A 103 -9.39 -12.54 -0.72
C SER A 103 -9.47 -11.04 -1.07
N LEU A 104 -10.04 -10.22 -0.19
CA LEU A 104 -10.10 -8.75 -0.34
C LEU A 104 -8.98 -8.05 0.41
N GLY A 105 -8.55 -8.61 1.54
CA GLY A 105 -7.52 -8.02 2.37
C GLY A 105 -6.16 -7.91 1.69
N ILE A 106 -5.76 -8.90 0.87
CA ILE A 106 -4.46 -8.86 0.17
C ILE A 106 -4.44 -7.77 -0.92
N PRO A 107 -5.44 -7.67 -1.84
CA PRO A 107 -5.50 -6.55 -2.77
C PRO A 107 -5.47 -5.18 -2.07
N PHE A 108 -6.23 -5.01 -0.99
CA PHE A 108 -6.23 -3.74 -0.26
C PHE A 108 -4.90 -3.45 0.45
N HIS A 109 -4.22 -4.49 0.92
CA HIS A 109 -2.91 -4.35 1.53
C HIS A 109 -1.90 -3.82 0.51
N VAL A 110 -1.87 -4.41 -0.69
CA VAL A 110 -0.94 -4.01 -1.75
C VAL A 110 -1.28 -2.63 -2.32
N LEU A 111 -2.57 -2.36 -2.59
CA LEU A 111 -2.99 -1.15 -3.30
C LEU A 111 -3.10 0.08 -2.39
N PHE A 112 -3.62 -0.10 -1.18
CA PHE A 112 -3.98 1.00 -0.27
C PHE A 112 -3.22 0.95 1.06
N GLY A 113 -2.33 -0.03 1.25
CA GLY A 113 -1.59 -0.20 2.51
C GLY A 113 -2.44 -0.68 3.67
N TRP A 114 -3.53 -1.40 3.40
CA TRP A 114 -4.45 -1.88 4.43
C TRP A 114 -3.80 -2.88 5.40
N TYR A 115 -4.14 -2.76 6.69
CA TYR A 115 -3.82 -3.75 7.73
C TYR A 115 -5.10 -4.22 8.40
N SER A 116 -5.23 -5.54 8.59
CA SER A 116 -6.41 -6.12 9.24
C SER A 116 -6.34 -6.15 10.77
N LYS A 117 -5.19 -5.78 11.35
CA LYS A 117 -4.97 -5.70 12.80
C LYS A 117 -3.85 -4.69 13.17
N PRO A 118 -3.97 -3.42 12.75
CA PRO A 118 -2.94 -2.42 12.98
C PRO A 118 -2.89 -2.00 14.45
N GLU A 119 -1.70 -1.59 14.89
CA GLU A 119 -1.56 -0.80 16.13
C GLU A 119 -2.15 0.60 15.95
N TRP A 120 -2.65 1.19 17.03
CA TRP A 120 -3.18 2.57 16.99
C TRP A 120 -2.17 3.56 16.40
N ILE A 121 -0.92 3.49 16.82
CA ILE A 121 0.12 4.42 16.37
C ILE A 121 0.45 4.19 14.89
N GLN A 122 0.61 2.93 14.46
CA GLN A 122 0.76 2.59 13.04
C GLN A 122 -0.40 3.17 12.22
N PHE A 123 -1.64 2.94 12.64
CA PHE A 123 -2.84 3.38 11.95
C PHE A 123 -2.91 4.91 11.84
N ILE A 124 -2.74 5.61 12.97
CA ILE A 124 -2.81 7.08 13.02
C ILE A 124 -1.71 7.68 12.14
N VAL A 125 -0.46 7.25 12.28
CA VAL A 125 0.65 7.83 11.54
C VAL A 125 0.50 7.62 10.03
N GLN A 126 0.14 6.41 9.61
CA GLN A 126 -0.09 6.10 8.20
C GLN A 126 -1.17 7.00 7.58
N TYR A 127 -2.35 7.05 8.20
CA TYR A 127 -3.48 7.77 7.62
C TYR A 127 -3.36 9.29 7.79
N LEU A 128 -2.80 9.77 8.90
CA LEU A 128 -2.51 11.19 9.08
C LEU A 128 -1.57 11.69 7.98
N PHE A 129 -0.43 11.00 7.77
CA PHE A 129 0.51 11.36 6.71
C PHE A 129 -0.15 11.35 5.33
N THR A 130 -0.89 10.27 5.03
CA THR A 130 -1.59 10.10 3.75
C THR A 130 -2.57 11.24 3.49
N PHE A 131 -3.47 11.54 4.44
CA PHE A 131 -4.47 12.60 4.30
C PHE A 131 -3.84 13.99 4.26
N SER A 132 -2.79 14.24 5.05
CA SER A 132 -2.05 15.51 5.00
C SER A 132 -1.42 15.74 3.61
N MET A 133 -0.82 14.71 3.02
CA MET A 133 -0.22 14.79 1.67
C MET A 133 -1.28 14.99 0.58
N PHE A 134 -2.41 14.28 0.65
CA PHE A 134 -3.54 14.52 -0.27
C PHE A 134 -4.12 15.92 -0.10
N GLY A 135 -4.27 16.39 1.14
CA GLY A 135 -4.73 17.75 1.44
C GLY A 135 -3.80 18.81 0.87
N TYR A 136 -2.49 18.64 1.07
CA TYR A 136 -1.46 19.51 0.48
C TYR A 136 -1.54 19.53 -1.04
N TRP A 137 -1.63 18.35 -1.67
CA TRP A 137 -1.74 18.24 -3.13
C TRP A 137 -2.99 18.94 -3.68
N ALA A 138 -4.14 18.76 -3.02
CA ALA A 138 -5.40 19.40 -3.41
C ALA A 138 -5.32 20.94 -3.30
N LEU A 139 -4.75 21.46 -2.21
CA LEU A 139 -4.56 22.89 -2.00
C LEU A 139 -3.58 23.50 -3.03
N TYR A 140 -2.49 22.79 -3.31
CA TYR A 140 -1.50 23.21 -4.30
C TYR A 140 -2.10 23.33 -5.71
N ASN A 141 -2.90 22.34 -6.13
CA ASN A 141 -3.58 22.39 -7.43
C ASN A 141 -4.62 23.50 -7.53
N LYS A 142 -5.36 23.78 -6.45
CA LYS A 142 -6.30 24.91 -6.41
C LYS A 142 -5.58 26.24 -6.62
N LYS A 143 -4.44 26.44 -5.96
CA LYS A 143 -3.63 27.66 -6.07
C LYS A 143 -3.12 27.90 -7.50
N ILE A 144 -2.76 26.83 -8.21
CA ILE A 144 -2.36 26.91 -9.63
C ILE A 144 -3.54 27.29 -10.51
N ALA A 145 -4.73 26.72 -10.28
CA ALA A 145 -5.92 27.01 -11.09
C ALA A 145 -6.45 28.44 -10.92
N THR A 146 -6.18 29.09 -9.79
CA THR A 146 -6.56 30.48 -9.52
C THR A 146 -5.52 31.52 -9.96
N LYS A 147 -4.36 31.09 -10.46
CA LYS A 147 -3.33 31.96 -11.04
C LYS A 147 -3.43 31.96 -12.55
#